data_AF-A0A958LC00-F1
#
_entry.id   AF-A0A958LC00-F1
#
_cell.length_a   1.000
_cell.length_b   1.000
_cell.length_c   1.000
_cell.angle_alpha   90.00
_cell.angle_beta   90.00
_cell.angle_gamma   90.00
#
_symmetry.space_group_name_H-M   'P 1'
#
loop_
_entity.id
_entity.type
_entity.pdbx_description
1 polymer ?
#
loop_
_entity_poly.entity_id
_entity_poly.type
_entity_poly.pdbx_seq_one_letter_code
_entity_poly.pdbx_strand_id
1 'polypeptide(L)'
;MSGLFSLIAPATSYACPDIDGLLDFNCDKKLEIIAFGDSITYGTGDPSGLGYPGRLNLLLPHAIIRNFGDPGENTPQGVPRAQMLFAMYPNADYAVNMEGVNDYWLFYSSANTKNNMVSIRNSAAATGAITMLSSLTAVKREFQKPWVASVNAQLSPIKNLDFFSLGEGIIGSDKLHPNAAGYQAMAQYLLNQLIALNEVYRPVDTDGDGMYDIGEAIYGSSPTNPDSDGDGLLDGLEVFTYNTGVLNPDTDGDGFSDGFEVNQLQSNPLSNKPKTPVIQSIEALPPT
;
A
#
# COMPACT_ATOMS: atom_id res chain seq x y z
N MET A 1 4.40 -0.75 -48.78
CA MET A 1 4.93 0.12 -47.72
C MET A 1 3.91 1.20 -47.38
N SER A 2 3.15 1.02 -46.31
CA SER A 2 2.63 2.08 -45.42
C SER A 2 1.83 1.39 -44.33
N GLY A 3 2.23 1.63 -43.08
CA GLY A 3 1.91 0.81 -41.93
C GLY A 3 0.50 0.97 -41.40
N LEU A 4 -0.04 -0.13 -40.90
CA LEU A 4 -1.13 -0.13 -39.94
C LEU A 4 -0.59 0.38 -38.61
N PHE A 5 -1.15 1.50 -38.15
CA PHE A 5 -1.08 1.93 -36.77
C PHE A 5 -1.73 0.87 -35.89
N SER A 6 -0.94 0.16 -35.09
CA SER A 6 -1.45 -0.52 -33.90
C SER A 6 -1.52 0.51 -32.78
N LEU A 7 -2.74 0.85 -32.38
CA LEU A 7 -3.06 1.66 -31.22
C LEU A 7 -3.72 0.70 -30.22
N ILE A 8 -2.90 0.09 -29.34
CA ILE A 8 -3.35 -0.46 -28.07
C ILE A 8 -2.32 -0.03 -27.00
N ALA A 9 -2.87 0.35 -25.84
CA ALA A 9 -2.38 1.26 -24.82
C ALA A 9 -1.04 0.87 -24.14
N PRO A 10 -0.34 1.84 -23.52
CA PRO A 10 0.75 1.52 -22.61
C PRO A 10 0.13 0.95 -21.33
N ALA A 11 0.31 -0.33 -21.10
CA ALA A 11 0.18 -0.90 -19.78
C ALA A 11 1.48 -1.67 -19.53
N THR A 12 2.51 -0.95 -19.11
CA THR A 12 3.52 -1.56 -18.25
C THR A 12 2.81 -1.86 -16.92
N SER A 13 2.03 -2.95 -16.89
CA SER A 13 1.45 -3.46 -15.67
C SER A 13 2.51 -4.31 -15.00
N TYR A 14 3.15 -3.76 -13.98
CA TYR A 14 3.90 -4.56 -13.02
C TYR A 14 2.93 -5.60 -12.46
N ALA A 15 3.23 -6.87 -12.61
CA ALA A 15 2.50 -8.01 -12.07
C ALA A 15 2.79 -8.24 -10.57
N CYS A 16 2.77 -7.15 -9.83
CA CYS A 16 2.27 -7.02 -8.47
C CYS A 16 1.87 -5.56 -8.44
N PRO A 17 0.69 -5.23 -9.01
CA PRO A 17 0.45 -3.89 -9.51
C PRO A 17 0.40 -2.91 -8.34
N ASP A 18 1.16 -1.83 -8.46
CA ASP A 18 1.00 -0.69 -7.58
C ASP A 18 -0.49 -0.25 -7.59
N ILE A 19 -1.09 -0.12 -6.40
CA ILE A 19 -2.47 0.33 -6.23
C ILE A 19 -2.41 1.82 -5.90
N ASP A 20 -3.02 2.64 -6.76
CA ASP A 20 -2.95 4.11 -6.66
C ASP A 20 -1.51 4.65 -6.65
N GLY A 21 -0.57 3.95 -7.31
CA GLY A 21 0.86 4.29 -7.32
C GLY A 21 1.60 3.95 -6.03
N LEU A 22 0.98 3.15 -5.16
CA LEU A 22 1.61 2.59 -3.97
C LEU A 22 1.83 1.08 -4.10
N LEU A 23 2.96 0.61 -3.58
CA LEU A 23 3.33 -0.80 -3.63
C LEU A 23 2.36 -1.65 -2.79
N ASP A 24 1.75 -2.65 -3.41
CA ASP A 24 1.13 -3.79 -2.71
C ASP A 24 2.27 -4.73 -2.31
N PHE A 25 2.69 -4.69 -1.05
CA PHE A 25 3.94 -5.33 -0.63
C PHE A 25 3.80 -6.85 -0.50
N ASN A 26 2.59 -7.32 -0.19
CA ASN A 26 2.30 -8.74 -0.04
C ASN A 26 1.66 -9.36 -1.29
N CYS A 27 1.44 -8.56 -2.34
CA CYS A 27 0.88 -8.93 -3.63
C CYS A 27 -0.49 -9.63 -3.52
N ASP A 28 -1.30 -9.28 -2.52
CA ASP A 28 -2.63 -9.86 -2.31
C ASP A 28 -3.75 -9.13 -3.09
N LYS A 29 -3.35 -8.21 -3.98
CA LYS A 29 -4.19 -7.35 -4.82
C LYS A 29 -4.99 -6.35 -4.00
N LYS A 30 -4.54 -6.03 -2.78
CA LYS A 30 -5.12 -4.99 -1.93
C LYS A 30 -4.01 -4.18 -1.30
N LEU A 31 -4.28 -2.88 -1.20
CA LEU A 31 -3.41 -1.97 -0.48
C LEU A 31 -4.10 -1.57 0.81
N GLU A 32 -3.64 -2.11 1.93
CA GLU A 32 -4.21 -1.83 3.25
C GLU A 32 -3.24 -1.02 4.12
N ILE A 33 -3.71 0.16 4.54
CA ILE A 33 -2.95 1.10 5.37
C ILE A 33 -3.66 1.28 6.70
N ILE A 34 -2.96 0.95 7.78
CA ILE A 34 -3.46 1.16 9.15
C ILE A 34 -2.91 2.46 9.71
N ALA A 35 -3.79 3.36 10.11
CA ALA A 35 -3.47 4.54 10.90
C ALA A 35 -3.81 4.27 12.37
N PHE A 36 -2.79 4.07 13.20
CA PHE A 36 -2.92 3.82 14.63
C PHE A 36 -2.50 5.04 15.44
N GLY A 37 -3.30 5.44 16.42
CA GLY A 37 -2.93 6.55 17.29
C GLY A 37 -4.06 7.05 18.18
N ASP A 38 -3.97 8.33 18.55
CA ASP A 38 -4.89 8.99 19.46
C ASP A 38 -5.89 9.94 18.76
N SER A 39 -6.27 11.02 19.42
CA SER A 39 -7.14 12.10 18.93
C SER A 39 -6.75 12.65 17.56
N ILE A 40 -5.45 12.78 17.27
CA ILE A 40 -5.02 13.37 16.00
C ILE A 40 -5.25 12.36 14.87
N THR A 41 -4.93 11.07 15.08
CA THR A 41 -5.25 10.00 14.14
C THR A 41 -6.76 9.85 13.95
N TYR A 42 -7.53 9.97 15.03
CA TYR A 42 -9.00 9.93 14.98
C TYR A 42 -9.58 11.02 14.08
N GLY A 43 -8.95 12.20 14.03
CA GLY A 43 -9.45 13.35 13.29
C GLY A 43 -10.14 14.40 14.17
N THR A 44 -9.83 14.45 15.47
CA THR A 44 -10.40 15.44 16.38
C THR A 44 -10.11 16.86 15.88
N GLY A 45 -11.05 17.79 16.00
CA GLY A 45 -10.88 19.16 15.49
C GLY A 45 -11.24 19.36 14.00
N ASP A 46 -11.55 18.28 13.29
CA ASP A 46 -12.08 18.31 11.93
C ASP A 46 -13.61 18.16 11.90
N PRO A 47 -14.36 19.21 11.51
CA PRO A 47 -15.82 19.14 11.43
C PRO A 47 -16.35 18.11 10.42
N SER A 48 -15.54 17.71 9.43
CA SER A 48 -15.95 16.68 8.46
C SER A 48 -15.81 15.25 9.00
N GLY A 49 -15.10 15.06 10.12
CA GLY A 49 -14.84 13.74 10.72
C GLY A 49 -13.88 12.86 9.93
N LEU A 50 -13.22 13.39 8.90
CA LEU A 50 -12.31 12.60 8.05
C LEU A 50 -10.93 12.42 8.67
N GLY A 51 -10.42 13.44 9.40
CA GLY A 51 -9.02 13.47 9.83
C GLY A 51 -8.04 13.34 8.64
N TYR A 52 -6.78 12.99 8.91
CA TYR A 52 -5.86 12.64 7.80
C TYR A 52 -6.15 11.24 7.22
N PRO A 53 -6.57 10.21 7.98
CA PRO A 53 -6.80 8.88 7.38
C PRO A 53 -7.95 8.89 6.38
N GLY A 54 -9.07 9.54 6.71
CA GLY A 54 -10.21 9.66 5.80
C GLY A 54 -9.90 10.51 4.57
N ARG A 55 -9.04 11.53 4.70
CA ARG A 55 -8.56 12.31 3.54
C ARG A 55 -7.57 11.54 2.69
N LEU A 56 -6.72 10.70 3.29
CA LEU A 56 -5.85 9.80 2.56
C LEU A 56 -6.68 8.82 1.73
N ASN A 57 -7.79 8.31 2.26
CA ASN A 57 -8.74 7.48 1.52
C ASN A 57 -9.38 8.19 0.31
N LEU A 58 -9.46 9.53 0.31
CA LEU A 58 -9.90 10.28 -0.87
C LEU A 58 -8.79 10.42 -1.93
N LEU A 59 -7.52 10.40 -1.50
CA LEU A 59 -6.36 10.46 -2.39
C LEU A 59 -6.02 9.08 -2.97
N LEU A 60 -6.36 8.01 -2.26
CA LEU A 60 -6.12 6.61 -2.60
C LEU A 60 -7.46 5.86 -2.64
N PRO A 61 -8.29 6.06 -3.69
CA PRO A 61 -9.66 5.54 -3.73
C PRO A 61 -9.77 4.01 -3.80
N HIS A 62 -8.70 3.31 -4.17
CA HIS A 62 -8.66 1.84 -4.22
C HIS A 62 -7.99 1.21 -2.99
N ALA A 63 -7.35 2.02 -2.14
CA ALA A 63 -6.74 1.57 -0.89
C ALA A 63 -7.79 1.38 0.22
N ILE A 64 -7.51 0.46 1.14
CA ILE A 64 -8.25 0.26 2.38
C ILE A 64 -7.53 1.02 3.49
N ILE A 65 -8.06 2.18 3.88
CA ILE A 65 -7.49 2.96 4.99
C ILE A 65 -8.26 2.68 6.28
N ARG A 66 -7.59 2.11 7.28
CA ARG A 66 -8.17 1.84 8.61
C ARG A 66 -7.77 2.91 9.60
N ASN A 67 -8.74 3.65 10.12
CA ASN A 67 -8.52 4.62 11.19
C ASN A 67 -8.75 3.98 12.56
N PHE A 68 -7.66 3.74 13.29
CA PHE A 68 -7.66 3.30 14.68
C PHE A 68 -7.17 4.40 15.62
N GLY A 69 -7.61 5.63 15.39
CA GLY A 69 -7.47 6.71 16.35
C GLY A 69 -8.37 6.52 17.58
N ASP A 70 -7.81 6.63 18.78
CA ASP A 70 -8.56 6.57 20.04
C ASP A 70 -8.33 7.86 20.87
N PRO A 71 -9.27 8.82 20.86
CA PRO A 71 -9.08 10.10 21.53
C PRO A 71 -8.74 9.99 23.03
N GLY A 72 -7.61 10.59 23.41
CA GLY A 72 -7.12 10.62 24.80
C GLY A 72 -6.29 9.41 25.22
N GLU A 73 -6.09 8.43 24.33
CA GLU A 73 -5.24 7.28 24.62
C GLU A 73 -3.77 7.68 24.88
N ASN A 74 -3.15 7.02 25.85
CA ASN A 74 -1.71 7.10 26.12
C ASN A 74 -1.04 5.76 25.76
N THR A 75 0.27 5.80 25.55
CA THR A 75 0.99 4.64 25.00
C THR A 75 0.92 3.37 25.86
N PRO A 76 0.84 3.40 27.21
CA PRO A 76 0.55 2.18 27.98
C PRO A 76 -0.78 1.50 27.61
N GLN A 77 -1.82 2.26 27.27
CA GLN A 77 -3.09 1.73 26.76
C GLN A 77 -2.95 1.31 25.30
N GLY A 78 -2.23 2.10 24.50
CA GLY A 78 -1.98 1.82 23.08
C GLY A 78 -1.18 0.53 22.83
N VAL A 79 -0.24 0.15 23.70
CA VAL A 79 0.58 -1.08 23.52
C VAL A 79 -0.26 -2.36 23.37
N PRO A 80 -1.13 -2.74 24.32
CA PRO A 80 -1.97 -3.93 24.16
C PRO A 80 -3.01 -3.77 23.03
N ARG A 81 -3.50 -2.54 22.78
CA ARG A 81 -4.44 -2.27 21.68
C ARG A 81 -3.79 -2.49 20.30
N ALA A 82 -2.55 -2.03 20.13
CA ALA A 82 -1.75 -2.23 18.93
C ALA A 82 -1.49 -3.72 18.68
N GLN A 83 -1.05 -4.45 19.70
CA GLN A 83 -0.82 -5.90 19.61
C GLN A 83 -2.05 -6.64 19.10
N MET A 84 -3.22 -6.34 19.67
CA MET A 84 -4.47 -6.95 19.26
C MET A 84 -4.90 -6.53 17.85
N LEU A 85 -4.90 -5.22 17.55
CA LEU A 85 -5.36 -4.70 16.26
C LEU A 85 -4.49 -5.19 15.11
N PHE A 86 -3.17 -5.07 15.19
CA PHE A 86 -2.29 -5.52 14.12
C PHE A 86 -2.42 -7.03 13.87
N ALA A 87 -2.56 -7.84 14.92
CA ALA A 87 -2.80 -9.28 14.76
C ALA A 87 -4.13 -9.61 14.04
N MET A 88 -5.14 -8.74 14.10
CA MET A 88 -6.40 -8.91 13.37
C MET A 88 -6.31 -8.49 11.89
N TYR A 89 -5.26 -7.78 11.51
CA TYR A 89 -5.02 -7.30 10.14
C TYR A 89 -3.62 -7.70 9.66
N PRO A 90 -3.36 -9.01 9.51
CA PRO A 90 -2.02 -9.51 9.19
C PRO A 90 -1.53 -9.13 7.78
N ASN A 91 -2.43 -8.70 6.89
CA ASN A 91 -2.12 -8.32 5.51
C ASN A 91 -1.99 -6.80 5.31
N ALA A 92 -1.86 -6.01 6.38
CA ALA A 92 -1.61 -4.58 6.22
C ALA A 92 -0.24 -4.35 5.56
N ASP A 93 -0.21 -3.59 4.46
CA ASP A 93 1.03 -3.20 3.78
C ASP A 93 1.78 -2.14 4.55
N TYR A 94 1.06 -1.16 5.10
CA TYR A 94 1.64 -0.04 5.83
C TYR A 94 0.96 0.20 7.16
N ALA A 95 1.75 0.61 8.15
CA ALA A 95 1.25 1.01 9.46
C ALA A 95 1.82 2.37 9.87
N VAL A 96 0.96 3.38 9.99
CA VAL A 96 1.27 4.72 10.47
C VAL A 96 0.96 4.82 11.95
N ASN A 97 1.99 5.01 12.77
CA ASN A 97 1.88 5.02 14.22
C ASN A 97 2.13 6.43 14.76
N MET A 98 1.13 7.02 15.42
CA MET A 98 1.23 8.35 16.02
C MET A 98 0.50 8.39 17.37
N GLU A 99 1.27 8.35 18.45
CA GLU A 99 0.76 8.39 19.82
C GLU A 99 1.79 9.03 20.76
N GLY A 100 1.43 9.26 22.03
CA GLY A 100 2.37 9.52 23.12
C GLY A 100 2.22 10.86 23.80
N VAL A 101 1.59 11.85 23.18
CA VAL A 101 1.50 13.20 23.78
C VAL A 101 0.65 13.24 25.05
N ASN A 102 -0.26 12.27 25.23
CA ASN A 102 -1.10 12.12 26.42
C ASN A 102 -0.34 11.55 27.62
N ASP A 103 0.74 10.81 27.41
CA ASP A 103 1.60 10.25 28.47
C ASP A 103 2.13 11.33 29.42
N TYR A 104 2.36 12.54 28.90
CA TYR A 104 2.80 13.70 29.69
C TYR A 104 1.88 13.98 30.89
N TRP A 105 0.56 13.85 30.71
CA TRP A 105 -0.42 14.13 31.76
C TRP A 105 -0.48 13.08 32.85
N LEU A 106 0.10 11.91 32.59
CA LEU A 106 0.26 10.82 33.55
C LEU A 106 1.68 10.74 34.12
N PHE A 107 2.49 11.78 33.88
CA PHE A 107 3.86 11.91 34.38
C PHE A 107 4.79 10.76 33.96
N TYR A 108 4.54 10.12 32.82
CA TYR A 108 5.47 9.15 32.26
C TYR A 108 6.76 9.83 31.79
N SER A 109 7.89 9.15 32.02
CA SER A 109 9.18 9.62 31.54
C SER A 109 9.24 9.56 30.01
N SER A 110 10.07 10.40 29.40
CA SER A 110 10.26 10.38 27.95
C SER A 110 10.77 9.02 27.45
N ALA A 111 11.54 8.30 28.27
CA ALA A 111 12.01 6.96 27.98
C ALA A 111 10.88 5.91 27.98
N ASN A 112 9.93 6.01 28.92
CA ASN A 112 8.78 5.10 28.97
C ASN A 112 7.92 5.27 27.72
N THR A 113 7.56 6.52 27.38
CA THR A 113 6.80 6.84 26.17
C THR A 113 7.52 6.33 24.92
N LYS A 114 8.84 6.58 24.80
CA LYS A 114 9.62 6.06 23.67
C LYS A 114 9.53 4.54 23.58
N ASN A 115 9.73 3.82 24.69
CA ASN A 115 9.75 2.36 24.69
C ASN A 115 8.38 1.78 24.28
N ASN A 116 7.29 2.37 24.77
CA ASN A 116 5.94 1.95 24.41
C ASN A 116 5.65 2.22 22.93
N MET A 117 6.03 3.38 22.40
CA MET A 117 5.88 3.68 20.96
C MET A 117 6.66 2.73 20.07
N VAL A 118 7.88 2.34 20.48
CA VAL A 118 8.64 1.30 19.79
C VAL A 118 7.92 -0.05 19.86
N SER A 119 7.30 -0.39 20.99
CA SER A 119 6.50 -1.62 21.12
C SER A 119 5.25 -1.61 20.21
N ILE A 120 4.57 -0.47 20.09
CA ILE A 120 3.43 -0.28 19.18
C ILE A 120 3.89 -0.50 17.74
N ARG A 121 4.95 0.21 17.31
CA ARG A 121 5.57 0.02 15.97
C ARG A 121 5.93 -1.44 15.72
N ASN A 122 6.58 -2.10 16.68
CA ASN A 122 7.01 -3.49 16.54
C ASN A 122 5.83 -4.47 16.43
N SER A 123 4.67 -4.12 16.99
CA SER A 123 3.46 -4.94 16.83
C SER A 123 2.98 -4.95 15.38
N ALA A 124 3.09 -3.83 14.68
CA ALA A 124 2.83 -3.76 13.24
C ALA A 124 3.92 -4.47 12.42
N ALA A 125 5.20 -4.22 12.73
CA ALA A 125 6.30 -4.86 12.01
C ALA A 125 6.25 -6.39 12.09
N ALA A 126 5.76 -6.94 13.21
CA ALA A 126 5.60 -8.38 13.40
C ALA A 126 4.57 -9.03 12.47
N THR A 127 3.69 -8.24 11.83
CA THR A 127 2.74 -8.73 10.82
C THR A 127 3.26 -8.58 9.39
N GLY A 128 4.47 -8.03 9.20
CA GLY A 128 5.04 -7.77 7.87
C GLY A 128 4.78 -6.36 7.33
N ALA A 129 3.98 -5.54 8.03
CA ALA A 129 3.68 -4.18 7.58
C ALA A 129 4.94 -3.28 7.59
N ILE A 130 5.11 -2.47 6.55
CA ILE A 130 6.09 -1.40 6.51
C ILE A 130 5.66 -0.29 7.48
N THR A 131 6.44 -0.11 8.54
CA THR A 131 6.06 0.78 9.64
C THR A 131 6.56 2.20 9.45
N MET A 132 5.66 3.16 9.62
CA MET A 132 5.97 4.56 9.82
C MET A 132 5.73 4.94 11.28
N LEU A 133 6.72 5.55 11.91
CA LEU A 133 6.65 6.03 13.28
C LEU A 133 6.80 7.54 13.30
N SER A 134 5.75 8.22 13.75
CA SER A 134 5.70 9.68 13.79
C SER A 134 6.48 10.26 14.97
N SER A 135 7.03 11.45 14.77
CA SER A 135 7.48 12.31 15.86
C SER A 135 6.29 12.72 16.72
N LEU A 136 6.50 12.86 18.03
CA LEU A 136 5.53 13.50 18.91
C LEU A 136 5.44 14.98 18.59
N THR A 137 4.26 15.53 18.84
CA THR A 137 4.00 16.97 18.76
C THR A 137 3.79 17.57 20.14
N ALA A 138 4.41 18.71 20.38
CA ALA A 138 4.07 19.53 21.53
C ALA A 138 2.91 20.48 21.22
N VAL A 139 2.40 20.47 19.98
CA VAL A 139 1.43 21.44 19.44
C VAL A 139 1.84 22.88 19.81
N LYS A 140 0.87 23.79 20.04
CA LYS A 140 1.15 25.14 20.57
C LYS A 140 1.28 25.18 22.11
N ARG A 141 1.60 24.04 22.76
CA ARG A 141 1.74 23.94 24.23
C ARG A 141 3.21 24.00 24.62
N GLU A 142 3.70 25.22 24.84
CA GLU A 142 5.11 25.49 25.20
C GLU A 142 5.63 24.64 26.36
N PHE A 143 4.79 24.38 27.37
CA PHE A 143 5.17 23.62 28.56
C PHE A 143 5.49 22.13 28.28
N GLN A 144 4.95 21.55 27.20
CA GLN A 144 5.25 20.15 26.82
C GLN A 144 6.48 20.05 25.92
N LYS A 145 6.93 21.16 25.29
CA LYS A 145 8.01 21.15 24.29
C LYS A 145 9.31 20.48 24.78
N PRO A 146 9.84 20.77 25.99
CA PRO A 146 11.08 20.13 26.45
C PRO A 146 10.95 18.60 26.58
N TRP A 147 9.80 18.13 27.07
CA TRP A 147 9.53 16.70 27.22
C TRP A 147 9.34 16.02 25.86
N VAL A 148 8.57 16.63 24.95
CA VAL A 148 8.39 16.13 23.57
C VAL A 148 9.72 16.06 22.83
N ALA A 149 10.57 17.09 22.96
CA ALA A 149 11.91 17.09 22.36
C ALA A 149 12.76 15.93 22.91
N SER A 150 12.67 15.63 24.21
CA SER A 150 13.36 14.49 24.82
C SER A 150 12.88 13.14 24.28
N VAL A 151 11.57 12.95 24.07
CA VAL A 151 11.04 11.72 23.44
C VAL A 151 11.51 11.63 21.99
N ASN A 152 11.36 12.70 21.22
CA ASN A 152 11.72 12.76 19.80
C ASN A 152 13.21 12.53 19.53
N ALA A 153 14.09 12.97 20.43
CA ALA A 153 15.52 12.69 20.35
C ALA A 153 15.81 11.19 20.55
N GLN A 154 15.11 10.54 21.48
CA GLN A 154 15.27 9.10 21.74
C GLN A 154 14.62 8.20 20.68
N LEU A 155 13.63 8.72 19.95
CA LEU A 155 13.03 8.06 18.81
C LEU A 155 13.92 8.15 17.55
N SER A 156 14.92 9.03 17.51
CA SER A 156 15.86 9.09 16.39
C SER A 156 16.91 7.97 16.52
N PRO A 157 17.23 7.22 15.44
CA PRO A 157 16.78 7.38 14.05
C PRO A 157 15.57 6.51 13.65
N ILE A 158 14.87 5.90 14.61
CA ILE A 158 13.78 4.94 14.36
C ILE A 158 12.55 5.62 13.71
N LYS A 159 12.27 6.87 14.10
CA LYS A 159 11.18 7.67 13.51
C LYS A 159 11.51 8.08 12.08
N ASN A 160 10.51 8.02 11.21
CA ASN A 160 10.60 8.32 9.78
C ASN A 160 9.42 9.17 9.29
N LEU A 161 8.64 9.74 10.21
CA LEU A 161 7.51 10.61 9.88
C LEU A 161 7.50 11.83 10.82
N ASP A 162 7.27 13.03 10.27
CA ASP A 162 7.15 14.25 11.04
C ASP A 162 6.05 15.15 10.46
N PHE A 163 4.80 14.87 10.81
CA PHE A 163 3.64 15.68 10.39
C PHE A 163 3.76 17.15 10.79
N PHE A 164 4.53 17.47 11.83
CA PHE A 164 4.60 18.82 12.39
C PHE A 164 5.70 19.65 11.76
N SER A 165 6.54 19.05 10.91
CA SER A 165 7.37 19.77 9.95
C SER A 165 6.55 20.66 9.00
N LEU A 166 5.24 20.40 8.85
CA LEU A 166 4.28 21.24 8.12
C LEU A 166 4.01 22.59 8.79
N GLY A 167 4.48 22.79 10.03
CA GLY A 167 4.36 24.03 10.79
C GLY A 167 3.02 24.19 11.51
N GLU A 168 2.94 25.21 12.37
CA GLU A 168 1.78 25.44 13.24
C GLU A 168 0.48 25.86 12.51
N GLY A 169 0.57 26.15 11.21
CA GLY A 169 -0.58 26.54 10.38
C GLY A 169 -1.61 25.41 10.20
N ILE A 170 -1.21 24.16 10.44
CA ILE A 170 -2.13 23.01 10.40
C ILE A 170 -3.07 22.99 11.61
N ILE A 171 -2.69 23.63 12.73
CA ILE A 171 -3.41 23.58 14.01
C ILE A 171 -4.61 24.54 14.01
N GLY A 172 -5.76 24.01 14.42
CA GLY A 172 -7.02 24.76 14.57
C GLY A 172 -7.04 25.74 15.74
N SER A 173 -8.22 26.30 15.97
CA SER A 173 -8.44 27.33 17.00
C SER A 173 -8.25 26.81 18.43
N ASP A 174 -8.42 25.52 18.66
CA ASP A 174 -8.26 24.88 19.98
C ASP A 174 -6.78 24.70 20.39
N LYS A 175 -5.84 25.07 19.51
CA LYS A 175 -4.38 25.03 19.72
C LYS A 175 -3.80 23.62 19.93
N LEU A 176 -4.60 22.58 19.76
CA LEU A 176 -4.21 21.19 19.99
C LEU A 176 -4.38 20.37 18.72
N HIS A 177 -5.52 20.46 18.08
CA HIS A 177 -5.84 19.58 16.97
C HIS A 177 -5.71 20.28 15.63
N PRO A 178 -5.32 19.56 14.56
CA PRO A 178 -5.39 20.10 13.22
C PRO A 178 -6.83 20.48 12.85
N ASN A 179 -6.98 21.53 12.03
CA ASN A 179 -8.26 21.82 11.39
C ASN A 179 -8.41 21.01 10.09
N ALA A 180 -9.54 21.14 9.40
CA ALA A 180 -9.80 20.43 8.14
C ALA A 180 -8.69 20.62 7.08
N ALA A 181 -8.15 21.83 6.92
CA ALA A 181 -7.06 22.11 5.98
C ALA A 181 -5.73 21.53 6.46
N GLY A 182 -5.47 21.56 7.77
CA GLY A 182 -4.31 20.93 8.39
C GLY A 182 -4.29 19.43 8.18
N TYR A 183 -5.43 18.76 8.36
CA TYR A 183 -5.56 17.34 8.07
C TYR A 183 -5.42 17.00 6.58
N GLN A 184 -5.84 17.89 5.68
CA GLN A 184 -5.56 17.74 4.25
C GLN A 184 -4.06 17.80 3.96
N ALA A 185 -3.34 18.75 4.57
CA ALA A 185 -1.90 18.84 4.43
C ALA A 185 -1.19 17.60 4.99
N MET A 186 -1.64 17.07 6.13
CA MET A 186 -1.12 15.83 6.71
C MET A 186 -1.35 14.64 5.78
N ALA A 187 -2.54 14.48 5.20
CA ALA A 187 -2.82 13.38 4.27
C ALA A 187 -1.90 13.45 3.03
N GLN A 188 -1.70 14.63 2.45
CA GLN A 188 -0.80 14.81 1.31
C GLN A 188 0.66 14.54 1.69
N TYR A 189 1.09 15.00 2.86
CA TYR A 189 2.43 14.71 3.37
C TYR A 189 2.64 13.21 3.55
N LEU A 190 1.68 12.50 4.16
CA LEU A 190 1.76 11.05 4.34
C LEU A 190 1.82 10.32 2.99
N LEU A 191 0.99 10.70 2.01
CA LEU A 191 1.07 10.13 0.66
C LEU A 191 2.47 10.26 0.07
N ASN A 192 3.08 11.45 0.15
CA ASN A 192 4.44 11.66 -0.36
C ASN A 192 5.47 10.79 0.36
N GLN A 193 5.31 10.56 1.67
CA GLN A 193 6.21 9.67 2.41
C GLN A 193 6.00 8.20 2.05
N LEU A 194 4.75 7.76 1.83
CA LEU A 194 4.45 6.41 1.36
C LEU A 194 5.08 6.14 0.00
N ILE A 195 4.93 7.06 -0.97
CA ILE A 195 5.56 6.98 -2.29
C ILE A 195 7.09 6.85 -2.15
N ALA A 196 7.70 7.66 -1.28
CA ALA A 196 9.14 7.59 -1.06
C ALA A 196 9.60 6.25 -0.44
N LEU A 197 8.76 5.61 0.38
CA LEU A 197 9.06 4.28 0.94
C LEU A 197 8.97 3.19 -0.13
N ASN A 198 8.05 3.29 -1.10
CA ASN A 198 7.95 2.30 -2.18
C ASN A 198 9.27 2.15 -2.92
N GLU A 199 9.91 3.27 -3.26
CA GLU A 199 11.18 3.26 -3.98
C GLU A 199 12.32 2.62 -3.18
N VAL A 200 12.22 2.62 -1.86
CA VAL A 200 13.23 2.02 -0.97
C VAL A 200 12.97 0.52 -0.76
N TYR A 201 11.71 0.11 -0.74
CA TYR A 201 11.30 -1.25 -0.36
C TYR A 201 10.79 -2.10 -1.53
N ARG A 202 10.78 -1.59 -2.77
CA ARG A 202 10.34 -2.33 -3.96
C ARG A 202 11.14 -3.64 -4.09
N PRO A 203 10.46 -4.81 -4.11
CA PRO A 203 11.11 -6.09 -4.34
C PRO A 203 11.76 -6.15 -5.74
N VAL A 204 12.67 -7.11 -5.90
CA VAL A 204 13.33 -7.37 -7.19
C VAL A 204 12.38 -8.16 -8.09
N ASP A 205 12.38 -7.79 -9.37
CA ASP A 205 11.77 -8.49 -10.51
C ASP A 205 12.92 -8.70 -11.51
N THR A 206 13.49 -9.90 -11.52
CA THR A 206 14.77 -10.17 -12.18
C THR A 206 14.62 -10.31 -13.70
N ASP A 207 13.50 -10.80 -14.22
CA ASP A 207 13.27 -10.94 -15.67
C ASP A 207 12.32 -9.90 -16.27
N GLY A 208 11.68 -9.07 -15.45
CA GLY A 208 10.91 -7.92 -15.88
C GLY A 208 9.54 -8.28 -16.44
N ASP A 209 9.00 -9.45 -16.10
CA ASP A 209 7.67 -9.90 -16.51
C ASP A 209 6.55 -9.27 -15.66
N GLY A 210 6.97 -8.58 -14.60
CA GLY A 210 6.16 -7.83 -13.67
C GLY A 210 5.92 -8.57 -12.34
N MET A 211 6.17 -9.86 -12.25
CA MET A 211 6.08 -10.64 -11.02
C MET A 211 7.39 -10.53 -10.25
N TYR A 212 7.33 -10.28 -8.95
CA TYR A 212 8.56 -10.23 -8.15
C TYR A 212 9.14 -11.62 -7.92
N ASP A 213 10.46 -11.74 -7.77
CA ASP A 213 11.20 -12.99 -7.47
C ASP A 213 10.58 -13.76 -6.29
N ILE A 214 10.10 -13.03 -5.29
CA ILE A 214 9.44 -13.61 -4.11
C ILE A 214 8.06 -14.21 -4.45
N GLY A 215 7.34 -13.61 -5.39
CA GLY A 215 6.08 -14.10 -5.89
C GLY A 215 6.29 -15.35 -6.73
N GLU A 216 7.28 -15.33 -7.63
CA GLU A 216 7.59 -16.49 -8.47
C GLU A 216 7.95 -17.72 -7.63
N ALA A 217 8.71 -17.53 -6.55
CA ALA A 217 9.00 -18.60 -5.59
C ALA A 217 7.74 -19.19 -4.93
N ILE A 218 6.66 -18.40 -4.77
CA ILE A 218 5.36 -18.85 -4.22
C ILE A 218 4.56 -19.65 -5.26
N TYR A 219 4.54 -19.19 -6.51
CA TYR A 219 3.77 -19.85 -7.59
C TYR A 219 4.54 -20.98 -8.27
N GLY A 220 5.85 -21.07 -8.06
CA GLY A 220 6.72 -22.10 -8.62
C GLY A 220 7.26 -21.76 -10.02
N SER A 221 7.09 -20.52 -10.49
CA SER A 221 7.72 -19.99 -11.69
C SER A 221 9.21 -19.66 -11.48
N SER A 222 9.89 -19.18 -12.52
CA SER A 222 11.33 -18.99 -12.56
C SER A 222 11.73 -17.51 -12.61
N PRO A 223 12.45 -16.97 -11.60
CA PRO A 223 12.91 -15.56 -11.55
C PRO A 223 13.80 -15.04 -12.67
N THR A 224 14.11 -15.88 -13.65
CA THR A 224 14.98 -15.52 -14.78
C THR A 224 14.34 -15.88 -16.10
N ASN A 225 13.07 -16.29 -16.10
CA ASN A 225 12.33 -16.72 -17.26
C ASN A 225 10.89 -16.16 -17.20
N PRO A 226 10.57 -15.14 -18.01
CA PRO A 226 9.34 -14.36 -17.86
C PRO A 226 8.07 -15.09 -18.34
N ASP A 227 8.18 -16.35 -18.75
CA ASP A 227 7.12 -17.21 -19.33
C ASP A 227 7.52 -18.67 -19.02
N SER A 228 7.11 -19.15 -17.86
CA SER A 228 7.62 -20.36 -17.23
C SER A 228 7.15 -21.66 -17.89
N ASP A 229 5.99 -21.66 -18.54
CA ASP A 229 5.50 -22.80 -19.32
C ASP A 229 5.66 -22.65 -20.84
N GLY A 230 6.06 -21.46 -21.31
CA GLY A 230 6.44 -21.19 -22.69
C GLY A 230 5.24 -21.06 -23.63
N ASP A 231 4.07 -20.69 -23.12
CA ASP A 231 2.83 -20.62 -23.88
C ASP A 231 2.60 -19.27 -24.59
N GLY A 232 3.44 -18.28 -24.25
CA GLY A 232 3.42 -16.92 -24.78
C GLY A 232 2.66 -15.90 -23.92
N LEU A 233 2.17 -16.28 -22.74
CA LEU A 233 1.66 -15.39 -21.71
C LEU A 233 2.70 -15.25 -20.59
N LEU A 234 2.98 -14.03 -20.15
CA LEU A 234 3.99 -13.82 -19.09
C LEU A 234 3.44 -14.28 -17.74
N ASP A 235 4.26 -14.88 -16.87
CA ASP A 235 3.83 -15.42 -15.56
C ASP A 235 3.09 -14.36 -14.73
N GLY A 236 3.59 -13.14 -14.79
CA GLY A 236 2.95 -11.99 -14.19
C GLY A 236 1.55 -11.67 -14.75
N LEU A 237 1.35 -11.75 -16.07
CA LEU A 237 0.02 -11.55 -16.65
C LEU A 237 -0.93 -12.68 -16.27
N GLU A 238 -0.43 -13.90 -16.23
CA GLU A 238 -1.19 -15.07 -15.82
C GLU A 238 -1.74 -14.92 -14.40
N VAL A 239 -0.89 -14.62 -13.42
CA VAL A 239 -1.30 -14.53 -12.01
C VAL A 239 -2.18 -13.30 -11.75
N PHE A 240 -1.81 -12.14 -12.29
CA PHE A 240 -2.39 -10.88 -11.84
C PHE A 240 -3.56 -10.42 -12.72
N THR A 241 -3.61 -10.84 -13.98
CA THR A 241 -4.65 -10.41 -14.94
C THR A 241 -5.61 -11.53 -15.30
N TYR A 242 -5.10 -12.66 -15.79
CA TYR A 242 -5.94 -13.71 -16.39
C TYR A 242 -6.36 -14.81 -15.40
N ASN A 243 -5.64 -14.94 -14.27
CA ASN A 243 -5.76 -16.01 -13.28
C ASN A 243 -5.59 -17.41 -13.89
N THR A 244 -4.66 -17.54 -14.83
CA THR A 244 -4.20 -18.82 -15.42
C THR A 244 -3.05 -19.38 -14.59
N GLY A 245 -2.54 -20.57 -14.95
CA GLY A 245 -1.49 -21.24 -14.18
C GLY A 245 -0.12 -21.13 -14.85
N VAL A 246 0.84 -20.49 -14.16
CA VAL A 246 2.24 -20.25 -14.61
C VAL A 246 3.11 -21.47 -14.95
N LEU A 247 2.54 -22.68 -14.84
CA LEU A 247 3.19 -23.94 -15.17
C LEU A 247 2.28 -24.83 -16.02
N ASN A 248 1.20 -24.26 -16.56
CA ASN A 248 0.16 -24.97 -17.28
C ASN A 248 -0.28 -24.16 -18.52
N PRO A 249 0.24 -24.51 -19.70
CA PRO A 249 0.10 -23.70 -20.91
C PRO A 249 -1.30 -23.72 -21.52
N ASP A 250 -2.30 -24.33 -20.87
CA ASP A 250 -3.70 -24.44 -21.30
C ASP A 250 -4.56 -24.66 -20.04
N THR A 251 -4.99 -23.56 -19.41
CA THR A 251 -5.65 -23.61 -18.10
C THR A 251 -7.04 -24.23 -18.15
N ASP A 252 -7.80 -23.99 -19.22
CA ASP A 252 -9.14 -24.55 -19.38
C ASP A 252 -9.18 -25.94 -20.03
N GLY A 253 -8.06 -26.38 -20.62
CA GLY A 253 -7.85 -27.71 -21.18
C GLY A 253 -8.60 -27.96 -22.48
N ASP A 254 -8.92 -26.91 -23.25
CA ASP A 254 -9.67 -27.05 -24.50
C ASP A 254 -8.80 -27.18 -25.76
N GLY A 255 -7.47 -27.15 -25.59
CA GLY A 255 -6.48 -27.38 -26.63
C GLY A 255 -5.92 -26.11 -27.28
N PHE A 256 -6.30 -24.92 -26.80
CA PHE A 256 -5.64 -23.66 -27.12
C PHE A 256 -4.83 -23.18 -25.91
N SER A 257 -3.60 -22.70 -26.13
CA SER A 257 -2.83 -22.17 -25.00
C SER A 257 -3.38 -20.85 -24.48
N ASP A 258 -3.18 -20.56 -23.19
CA ASP A 258 -3.66 -19.34 -22.56
C ASP A 258 -3.07 -18.12 -23.27
N GLY A 259 -1.78 -18.17 -23.59
CA GLY A 259 -1.07 -17.16 -24.40
C GLY A 259 -1.61 -17.03 -25.82
N PHE A 260 -2.03 -18.12 -26.47
CA PHE A 260 -2.65 -18.04 -27.80
C PHE A 260 -4.02 -17.37 -27.74
N GLU A 261 -4.81 -17.72 -26.73
CA GLU A 261 -6.13 -17.16 -26.53
C GLU A 261 -6.12 -15.66 -26.29
N VAL A 262 -5.25 -15.22 -25.37
CA VAL A 262 -5.11 -13.82 -25.04
C VAL A 262 -4.56 -13.03 -26.22
N ASN A 263 -3.47 -13.50 -26.83
CA ASN A 263 -2.72 -12.72 -27.81
C ASN A 263 -3.32 -12.78 -29.22
N GLN A 264 -3.98 -13.88 -29.60
CA GLN A 264 -4.46 -14.10 -30.97
C GLN A 264 -5.98 -14.13 -31.09
N LEU A 265 -6.67 -14.83 -30.18
CA LEU A 265 -8.13 -14.98 -30.25
C LEU A 265 -8.89 -13.88 -29.53
N GLN A 266 -8.24 -13.17 -28.61
CA GLN A 266 -8.87 -12.25 -27.67
C GLN A 266 -10.02 -12.94 -26.91
N SER A 267 -9.80 -14.21 -26.53
CA SER A 267 -10.76 -15.03 -25.77
C SER A 267 -10.40 -15.07 -24.28
N ASN A 268 -11.28 -15.67 -23.47
CA ASN A 268 -11.04 -15.88 -22.05
C ASN A 268 -10.33 -17.23 -21.86
N PRO A 269 -9.08 -17.25 -21.36
CA PRO A 269 -8.31 -18.48 -21.16
C PRO A 269 -8.84 -19.42 -20.07
N LEU A 270 -9.86 -18.98 -19.31
CA LEU A 270 -10.54 -19.80 -18.31
C LEU A 270 -11.85 -20.42 -18.83
N SER A 271 -12.08 -20.44 -20.14
CA SER A 271 -13.38 -20.78 -20.73
C SER A 271 -13.25 -21.73 -21.91
N ASN A 272 -13.44 -23.02 -21.62
CA ASN A 272 -13.47 -24.13 -22.58
C ASN A 272 -14.66 -24.13 -23.59
N LYS A 273 -15.35 -23.00 -23.73
CA LYS A 273 -16.43 -22.85 -24.69
C LYS A 273 -15.82 -22.77 -26.09
N PRO A 274 -16.50 -23.31 -27.12
CA PRO A 274 -16.00 -23.30 -28.48
C PRO A 274 -15.57 -21.89 -28.92
N LYS A 275 -14.26 -21.71 -29.11
CA LYS A 275 -13.65 -20.46 -29.55
C LYS A 275 -13.96 -20.31 -31.05
N THR A 276 -14.87 -19.41 -31.41
CA THR A 276 -15.19 -19.16 -32.82
C THR A 276 -13.97 -18.60 -33.53
N PRO A 277 -13.48 -19.21 -34.63
CA PRO A 277 -12.37 -18.65 -35.37
C PRO A 277 -12.76 -17.28 -35.95
N VAL A 278 -12.02 -16.24 -35.59
CA VAL A 278 -12.11 -14.94 -36.26
C VAL A 278 -11.46 -15.10 -37.63
N ILE A 279 -12.25 -15.49 -38.65
CA ILE A 279 -11.77 -15.48 -40.03
C ILE A 279 -11.68 -14.00 -40.45
N GLN A 280 -10.49 -13.42 -40.31
CA GLN A 280 -10.16 -12.13 -40.93
C GLN A 280 -10.07 -12.32 -42.45
N SER A 281 -11.22 -12.21 -43.11
CA SER A 281 -11.41 -12.18 -44.57
C SER A 281 -10.86 -13.38 -45.36
N ILE A 282 -11.78 -14.11 -45.99
CA ILE A 282 -11.45 -14.94 -47.15
C ILE A 282 -11.34 -13.97 -48.32
N GLU A 283 -10.12 -13.65 -48.77
CA GLU A 283 -9.95 -12.98 -50.05
C GLU A 283 -10.44 -13.95 -51.13
N ALA A 284 -11.58 -13.65 -51.72
CA ALA A 284 -12.16 -14.47 -52.78
C ALA A 284 -11.16 -14.53 -53.94
N LEU A 285 -10.68 -15.74 -54.27
CA LEU A 285 -9.86 -15.94 -55.46
C LEU A 285 -10.61 -15.38 -56.68
N PRO A 286 -9.96 -14.56 -57.53
CA PRO A 286 -10.63 -14.00 -58.69
C PRO A 286 -11.09 -15.13 -59.63
N PRO A 287 -12.29 -15.02 -60.22
CA PRO A 287 -12.79 -16.03 -61.13
C PRO A 287 -11.87 -16.15 -62.35
N THR A 288 -11.55 -17.40 -62.69
CA THR A 288 -10.75 -17.83 -63.86
C THR A 288 -11.36 -17.41 -65.18
#